data_AF-A0A6C0B4I8-F1
#
_entry.id   AF-A0A6C0B4I8-F1
#
_cell.length_a   1.000
_cell.length_b   1.000
_cell.length_c   1.000
_cell.angle_alpha   90.00
_cell.angle_beta   90.00
_cell.angle_gamma   90.00
#
_symmetry.space_group_name_H-M   'P 1'
#
loop_
_entity.id
_entity.type
_entity.pdbx_description
1 polymer ?
#
loop_
_entity_poly.entity_id
_entity_poly.type
_entity_poly.pdbx_seq_one_letter_code
_entity_poly.pdbx_strand_id
1 'polypeptide(L)' 'MMENIFNDLMNKFIEEINKHENISKIQKSLVDPLIRYTFNKIYPYLILVSVIFLLIFILSLSILLLQIKQFRSIDLNYS' A
#
# COMPACT_ATOMS: atom_id res chain seq x y z
N MET A 1 -16.38 -17.57 -38.04
CA MET A 1 -17.25 -16.49 -38.58
C MET A 1 -17.95 -15.71 -37.46
N MET A 2 -18.71 -16.38 -36.56
CA MET A 2 -19.26 -15.73 -35.35
C MET A 2 -18.17 -15.15 -34.43
N GLU A 3 -17.07 -15.87 -34.24
CA GLU A 3 -15.91 -15.39 -33.47
C GLU A 3 -15.33 -14.08 -34.01
N ASN A 4 -15.20 -13.96 -35.33
CA ASN A 4 -14.63 -12.77 -35.95
C ASN A 4 -15.56 -11.56 -35.77
N ILE A 5 -16.88 -11.75 -35.90
CA ILE A 5 -17.87 -10.70 -35.66
C ILE A 5 -17.84 -10.26 -34.20
N PHE A 6 -17.72 -11.20 -33.27
CA PHE A 6 -17.64 -10.89 -31.83
C PHE A 6 -16.36 -10.13 -31.49
N ASN A 7 -15.23 -10.54 -32.08
CA ASN A 7 -13.95 -9.86 -31.90
C ASN A 7 -13.98 -8.44 -32.50
N ASP A 8 -14.58 -8.24 -33.66
CA ASP A 8 -14.72 -6.90 -34.26
C ASP A 8 -15.64 -5.99 -33.44
N LEU A 9 -16.73 -6.55 -32.87
CA LEU A 9 -17.60 -5.85 -31.94
C LEU A 9 -16.86 -5.46 -30.66
N MET A 10 -16.07 -6.38 -30.10
CA MET A 10 -15.24 -6.08 -28.92
C MET A 10 -14.18 -5.03 -29.19
N ASN A 11 -13.51 -5.10 -30.34
CA ASN A 11 -12.50 -4.11 -30.72
C ASN A 11 -13.10 -2.71 -30.84
N LYS A 12 -14.27 -2.58 -31.49
CA LYS A 12 -15.00 -1.31 -31.55
C LYS A 12 -15.43 -0.81 -30.18
N PHE A 13 -15.87 -1.71 -29.30
CA PHE A 13 -16.28 -1.34 -27.95
C PHE A 13 -15.08 -0.85 -27.12
N ILE A 14 -13.93 -1.49 -27.26
CA ILE A 14 -12.67 -1.10 -26.63
C ILE A 14 -12.20 0.25 -27.16
N GLU A 15 -12.26 0.49 -28.48
CA GLU A 15 -11.95 1.80 -29.08
C GLU A 15 -12.84 2.91 -28.53
N GLU A 16 -14.15 2.64 -28.38
CA GLU A 16 -15.12 3.62 -27.86
C GLU A 16 -14.89 3.91 -26.37
N ILE A 17 -14.53 2.90 -25.58
CA ILE A 17 -14.15 3.06 -24.17
C ILE A 17 -12.85 3.86 -24.04
N ASN A 18 -11.88 3.59 -24.92
CA ASN A 18 -10.56 4.23 -24.90
C ASN A 18 -10.59 5.69 -25.38
N LYS A 19 -11.72 6.19 -25.88
CA LYS A 19 -11.88 7.62 -26.13
C LYS A 19 -11.64 8.39 -24.84
N HIS A 20 -10.83 9.44 -24.94
CA HIS A 20 -10.36 10.22 -23.80
C HIS A 20 -11.50 10.73 -22.89
N GLU A 21 -12.67 11.05 -23.47
CA GLU A 21 -13.88 11.43 -22.75
C GLU A 21 -14.46 10.28 -21.92
N ASN A 22 -14.52 9.07 -22.48
CA ASN A 22 -15.09 7.89 -21.82
C ASN A 22 -14.18 7.35 -20.73
N ILE A 23 -12.86 7.31 -20.96
CA ILE A 23 -11.88 7.02 -19.90
C ILE A 23 -12.06 7.98 -18.72
N SER A 24 -12.20 9.28 -18.99
CA SER A 24 -12.36 10.28 -17.93
C SER A 24 -13.65 10.09 -17.13
N LYS A 25 -14.75 9.67 -17.78
CA LYS A 25 -16.01 9.31 -17.11
C LYS A 25 -15.84 8.05 -16.27
N ILE A 26 -15.17 7.02 -16.78
CA ILE A 26 -14.90 5.77 -16.03
C ILE A 26 -14.04 6.06 -14.81
N GLN A 27 -13.02 6.90 -14.95
CA GLN A 27 -12.19 7.34 -13.84
C GLN A 27 -13.04 7.98 -12.73
N LYS A 28 -13.83 9.00 -13.07
CA LYS A 28 -14.65 9.71 -12.08
C LYS A 28 -15.79 8.88 -11.49
N SER A 29 -16.39 7.98 -12.27
CA SER A 29 -17.59 7.23 -11.87
C SER A 29 -17.29 5.89 -11.22
N LEU A 30 -16.15 5.27 -11.50
CA LEU A 30 -15.81 3.93 -11.01
C LEU A 30 -14.47 3.90 -10.27
N VAL A 31 -13.41 4.42 -10.90
CA VAL A 31 -12.06 4.36 -10.32
C VAL A 31 -11.96 5.20 -9.05
N ASP A 32 -12.43 6.45 -9.08
CA ASP A 32 -12.40 7.37 -7.93
C ASP A 32 -13.20 6.81 -6.73
N PRO A 33 -14.45 6.33 -6.89
CA PRO A 33 -15.17 5.66 -5.79
C PRO A 33 -14.47 4.42 -5.27
N LEU A 34 -13.90 3.58 -6.13
CA LEU A 34 -13.17 2.38 -5.73
C LEU A 34 -11.93 2.73 -4.91
N ILE A 35 -11.12 3.68 -5.40
CA ILE A 35 -9.95 4.18 -4.68
C ILE A 35 -10.40 4.76 -3.35
N ARG A 36 -11.40 5.66 -3.34
CA ARG A 36 -11.87 6.30 -2.11
C ARG A 36 -12.39 5.30 -1.08
N TYR A 37 -13.15 4.31 -1.51
CA TYR A 37 -13.66 3.25 -0.62
C TYR A 37 -12.52 2.38 -0.07
N THR A 38 -11.60 1.98 -0.94
CA THR A 38 -10.45 1.15 -0.60
C THR A 38 -9.52 1.88 0.36
N PHE A 39 -9.16 3.13 0.07
CA PHE A 39 -8.34 3.95 0.95
C PHE A 39 -9.05 4.26 2.26
N ASN A 40 -10.35 4.57 2.28
CA ASN A 40 -11.08 4.75 3.54
C ASN A 40 -11.03 3.51 4.44
N LYS A 41 -11.02 2.31 3.84
CA LYS A 41 -10.89 1.06 4.59
C LYS A 41 -9.45 0.75 4.98
N ILE A 42 -8.48 0.94 4.10
CA ILE A 42 -7.07 0.54 4.31
C ILE A 42 -6.31 1.56 5.17
N TYR A 43 -6.62 2.85 5.05
CA TYR A 43 -5.96 3.94 5.77
C TYR A 43 -5.89 3.75 7.30
N PRO A 44 -6.97 3.38 8.03
CA PRO A 44 -6.87 3.14 9.47
C PRO A 44 -5.93 1.98 9.81
N TYR A 45 -5.86 0.93 8.97
CA TYR A 45 -4.92 -0.17 9.17
C TYR A 45 -3.48 0.24 8.88
N LEU A 46 -3.24 1.08 7.86
CA LEU A 46 -1.91 1.62 7.59
C LEU A 46 -1.39 2.45 8.77
N ILE A 47 -2.26 3.28 9.36
CA ILE A 47 -1.92 4.03 10.59
C ILE A 47 -1.59 3.06 11.72
N LEU A 48 -2.44 2.05 11.96
CA LEU A 48 -2.22 1.07 13.02
C LEU A 48 -0.89 0.34 12.87
N VAL A 49 -0.58 -0.15 11.66
CA VAL A 49 0.67 -0.84 11.34
C VAL A 49 1.85 0.11 11.54
N SER A 50 1.74 1.36 11.12
CA SER A 50 2.80 2.37 11.31
C SER A 50 3.08 2.63 12.79
N VAL A 51 2.04 2.76 13.62
CA VAL A 51 2.20 2.93 15.07
C VAL A 51 2.85 1.71 15.71
N ILE A 52 2.37 0.51 15.40
CA ILE A 52 2.96 -0.74 15.92
C ILE A 52 4.42 -0.87 15.49
N PHE A 53 4.74 -0.53 14.25
CA PHE A 53 6.10 -0.55 13.73
C PHE A 53 7.02 0.40 14.51
N LEU A 54 6.57 1.63 14.78
CA LEU A 54 7.32 2.59 15.60
C LEU A 54 7.54 2.09 17.03
N LEU A 55 6.53 1.46 17.64
CA LEU A 55 6.66 0.88 18.98
C LEU A 55 7.71 -0.24 19.01
N ILE A 56 7.66 -1.16 18.04
CA ILE A 56 8.65 -2.24 17.90
C ILE A 56 10.04 -1.64 17.68
N PHE A 57 10.15 -0.59 16.88
CA PHE A 57 11.42 0.08 16.62
C PHE A 57 12.02 0.69 17.90
N ILE A 58 11.21 1.39 18.69
CA ILE A 58 11.64 1.96 19.99
C ILE A 58 12.06 0.85 20.96
N LEU A 59 11.29 -0.25 21.02
CA LEU A 59 11.63 -1.41 21.85
C LEU A 59 12.97 -2.02 21.43
N SER A 60 13.17 -2.22 20.14
CA SER A 60 14.42 -2.75 19.58
C SER A 60 15.62 -1.86 19.94
N LEU A 61 15.49 -0.54 19.77
CA LEU A 61 16.52 0.42 20.19
C LEU A 61 16.78 0.36 21.69
N SER A 62 15.75 0.24 22.51
CA SER A 62 15.87 0.17 23.96
C SER A 62 16.65 -1.07 24.39
N ILE A 63 16.34 -2.23 23.81
CA ILE A 63 17.05 -3.49 24.05
C ILE A 63 18.52 -3.36 23.65
N LEU A 64 18.79 -2.77 22.48
CA LEU A 64 20.16 -2.55 21.99
C LEU A 64 20.95 -1.65 22.95
N LEU A 65 20.37 -0.53 23.40
CA LEU A 65 21.01 0.37 24.36
C LEU A 65 21.29 -0.30 25.71
N LEU A 66 20.38 -1.15 26.19
CA LEU A 66 20.58 -1.93 27.42
C LEU A 66 21.75 -2.90 27.27
N GLN A 67 21.84 -3.62 26.14
CA GLN A 67 22.94 -4.54 25.87
C GLN A 67 24.30 -3.81 25.82
N ILE A 68 24.37 -2.66 25.16
CA ILE A 68 25.60 -1.84 25.13
C ILE A 68 25.99 -1.39 26.54
N LYS A 69 25.02 -0.91 27.34
CA LYS A 69 25.30 -0.47 28.72
C LYS A 69 25.81 -1.63 29.58
N GLN A 70 25.20 -2.80 29.45
CA GLN A 70 25.60 -4.01 30.16
C GLN A 70 27.03 -4.41 29.79
N PHE A 71 27.36 -4.47 28.50
CA PHE A 71 28.70 -4.83 28.04
C PHE A 71 29.77 -3.86 28.58
N ARG A 72 29.53 -2.55 28.48
CA ARG A 72 30.44 -1.53 29.02
C ARG A 72 30.62 -1.62 30.54
N SER A 73 29.57 -1.99 31.28
CA SER A 73 29.66 -2.15 32.74
C SER A 73 30.46 -3.38 33.16
N ILE A 74 30.47 -4.43 32.33
CA ILE A 74 31.26 -5.64 32.55
C ILE A 74 32.75 -5.31 32.37
N ASP A 75 33.14 -4.65 31.28
CA ASP A 75 34.54 -4.30 31.02
C ASP A 75 35.19 -3.45 32.13
N LEU A 76 34.43 -2.54 32.77
CA LEU A 76 34.94 -1.70 33.87
C LEU A 76 35.13 -2.45 35.19
N ASN A 77 34.53 -3.62 35.37
CA ASN A 77 34.59 -4.40 36.62
C ASN A 77 35.72 -5.45 36.61
N TYR A 78 36.33 -5.69 35.44
CA TYR A 78 37.45 -6.62 35.25
C TYR A 78 38.80 -5.92 34.95
N SER A 79 38.88 -4.58 35.06
CA SER A 79 40.11 -3.78 34.93
C SER A 79 40.56 -3.21 36.27
#